data_AF-A0AA38PDU8-F1
#
_entry.id   AF-A0AA38PDU8-F1
#
_cell.length_a   1.000
_cell.length_b   1.000
_cell.length_c   1.000
_cell.angle_alpha   90.00
_cell.angle_beta   90.00
_cell.angle_gamma   90.00
#
_symmetry.space_group_name_H-M   'P 1'
#
loop_
_entity.id
_entity.type
_entity.pdbx_description
1 polymer ?
#
loop_
_entity_poly.entity_id
_entity_poly.type
_entity_poly.pdbx_seq_one_letter_code
_entity_poly.pdbx_strand_id
1 'polypeptide(L)'
;MSDSTPTGNIFEENPYANHASLSPVEAEVLWEYAKLAQNVTSKTRKLMNEPDQMLVSRLRSLETKMGLVMVLFKASVWNVINEQPIDAMYGPAETSADATIRR
;
A
#
# COMPACT_ATOMS: atom_id res chain seq x y z
N MET A 1 41.44 14.95 -22.73
CA MET A 1 41.78 13.89 -21.76
C MET A 1 40.53 13.07 -21.59
N SER A 2 40.61 11.81 -22.01
CA SER A 2 39.45 10.97 -22.31
C SER A 2 38.90 10.39 -21.00
N ASP A 3 37.79 10.92 -20.50
CA ASP A 3 37.00 10.23 -19.49
C ASP A 3 36.46 8.94 -20.11
N SER A 4 37.13 7.83 -19.82
CA SER A 4 36.64 6.50 -20.12
C SER A 4 35.46 6.21 -19.17
N THR A 5 34.25 6.58 -19.59
CA THR A 5 33.01 6.16 -18.97
C THR A 5 33.04 4.63 -18.86
N PRO A 6 33.03 4.04 -17.65
CA PRO A 6 33.08 2.60 -17.52
C PRO A 6 31.72 2.03 -17.95
N THR A 7 31.69 1.48 -19.16
CA THR A 7 30.55 0.80 -19.78
C THR A 7 30.44 -0.68 -19.34
N GLY A 8 31.36 -1.15 -18.50
CA GLY A 8 31.40 -2.53 -17.99
C GLY A 8 30.64 -2.72 -16.68
N ASN A 9 30.13 -3.94 -16.45
CA ASN A 9 29.60 -4.37 -15.15
C ASN A 9 30.65 -4.05 -14.06
N ILE A 10 30.28 -3.20 -13.09
CA ILE A 10 31.17 -2.84 -11.96
C ILE A 10 31.59 -4.03 -11.10
N PHE A 11 31.07 -5.23 -11.37
CA PHE A 11 31.45 -6.48 -10.73
C PHE A 11 32.55 -7.26 -11.48
N GLU A 12 32.78 -6.97 -12.76
CA GLU A 12 33.68 -7.74 -13.63
C GLU A 12 35.01 -7.03 -13.87
N GLU A 13 35.01 -5.69 -13.96
CA GLU A 13 36.20 -4.90 -14.23
C GLU A 13 36.27 -3.69 -13.28
N ASN A 14 37.46 -3.39 -12.77
CA ASN A 14 37.69 -2.21 -11.93
C ASN A 14 37.88 -0.97 -12.81
N PRO A 15 36.91 -0.03 -12.84
CA PRO A 15 37.00 1.16 -13.68
C PRO A 15 38.05 2.18 -13.18
N TYR A 16 38.52 2.04 -11.94
CA TYR A 16 39.45 2.95 -11.30
C TYR A 16 40.92 2.51 -11.42
N ALA A 17 41.18 1.31 -11.96
CA ALA A 17 42.51 0.69 -11.97
C ALA A 17 43.58 1.47 -12.76
N ASN A 18 43.18 2.23 -13.79
CA ASN A 18 44.10 2.94 -14.69
C ASN A 18 44.15 4.46 -14.44
N HIS A 19 43.60 4.94 -13.33
CA HIS A 19 43.46 6.37 -13.09
C HIS A 19 44.79 6.98 -12.58
N ALA A 20 45.34 7.94 -13.33
CA ALA A 20 46.68 8.50 -13.09
C ALA A 20 46.84 9.26 -11.75
N SER A 21 45.74 9.57 -11.06
CA SER A 21 45.72 10.31 -9.80
C SER A 21 45.44 9.45 -8.57
N LEU A 22 45.24 8.14 -8.74
CA LEU A 22 44.86 7.22 -7.67
C LEU A 22 45.98 6.23 -7.40
N SER A 23 46.28 5.99 -6.12
CA SER A 23 47.12 4.87 -5.72
C SER A 23 46.42 3.54 -6.03
N PRO A 24 47.15 2.46 -6.36
CA PRO A 24 46.55 1.15 -6.64
C PRO A 24 45.59 0.67 -5.54
N VAL A 25 45.92 0.95 -4.27
CA VAL A 25 45.08 0.59 -3.12
C VAL A 25 43.80 1.43 -3.05
N GLU A 26 43.88 2.72 -3.38
CA GLU A 26 42.72 3.61 -3.37
C GLU A 26 41.71 3.23 -4.46
N ALA A 27 42.21 2.84 -5.64
CA ALA A 27 41.39 2.35 -6.73
C ALA A 27 40.67 1.04 -6.39
N GLU A 28 41.32 0.13 -5.64
CA GLU A 28 40.71 -1.12 -5.16
C GLU A 28 39.64 -0.84 -4.09
N VAL A 29 39.94 0.03 -3.13
CA VAL A 29 39.00 0.40 -2.06
C VAL A 29 37.75 1.08 -2.64
N LEU A 30 37.90 2.01 -3.58
CA LEU A 30 36.76 2.66 -4.25
C LEU A 30 35.90 1.65 -5.03
N TRP A 31 36.53 0.66 -5.65
CA TRP A 31 35.82 -0.40 -6.34
C TRP A 31 35.02 -1.29 -5.40
N GLU A 32 35.59 -1.68 -4.26
CA GLU A 32 34.87 -2.41 -3.21
C GLU A 32 33.72 -1.61 -2.63
N TYR A 33 33.90 -0.30 -2.39
CA TYR A 33 32.82 0.57 -1.94
C TYR A 33 31.70 0.69 -2.97
N ALA A 34 32.04 0.77 -4.26
CA ALA A 34 31.03 0.82 -5.31
C ALA A 34 30.22 -0.48 -5.39
N LYS A 35 30.88 -1.64 -5.26
CA LYS A 35 30.22 -2.96 -5.15
C LYS A 35 29.33 -3.04 -3.91
N LEU A 36 29.80 -2.56 -2.77
CA LEU A 36 29.03 -2.51 -1.53
C LEU A 36 27.79 -1.61 -1.66
N ALA A 37 27.95 -0.40 -2.21
CA ALA A 37 26.84 0.53 -2.42
C ALA A 37 25.75 -0.10 -3.29
N GLN A 38 26.13 -0.79 -4.37
CA GLN A 38 25.18 -1.48 -5.25
C GLN A 38 24.48 -2.65 -4.54
N ASN A 39 25.21 -3.42 -3.72
CA ASN A 39 24.64 -4.50 -2.91
C ASN A 39 23.66 -3.99 -1.85
N VAL A 40 24.02 -2.90 -1.16
CA VAL A 40 23.13 -2.26 -0.17
C VAL A 40 21.89 -1.73 -0.86
N THR A 41 22.03 -1.02 -1.99
CA THR A 41 20.89 -0.44 -2.71
C THR A 41 19.94 -1.52 -3.23
N SER A 42 20.48 -2.61 -3.78
CA SER A 42 19.65 -3.73 -4.27
C SER A 42 18.97 -4.48 -3.13
N LYS A 43 19.65 -4.70 -2.00
CA LYS A 43 19.08 -5.38 -0.83
C LYS A 43 18.01 -4.52 -0.15
N THR A 44 18.26 -3.22 0.00
CA THR A 44 17.27 -2.27 0.52
C THR A 44 16.04 -2.21 -0.39
N ARG A 45 16.22 -2.15 -1.72
CA ARG A 45 15.09 -2.17 -2.65
C ARG A 45 14.24 -3.44 -2.52
N LYS A 46 14.87 -4.62 -2.36
CA LYS A 46 14.15 -5.88 -2.10
C LYS A 46 13.38 -5.83 -0.77
N LEU A 47 14.05 -5.39 0.29
CA LEU A 47 13.45 -5.22 1.63
C LEU A 47 12.33 -4.19 1.67
N MET A 48 12.29 -3.20 0.78
CA MET A 48 11.19 -2.25 0.69
C MET A 48 9.98 -2.84 -0.04
N ASN A 49 10.20 -3.63 -1.08
CA ASN A 49 9.12 -4.17 -1.92
C ASN A 49 8.45 -5.42 -1.33
N GLU A 50 9.19 -6.27 -0.63
CA GLU A 50 8.70 -7.54 -0.09
C GLU A 50 7.69 -7.43 1.07
N PRO A 51 7.90 -6.59 2.11
CA PRO A 51 6.93 -6.46 3.20
C PRO A 51 5.62 -5.81 2.75
N ASP A 52 5.66 -4.97 1.72
CA ASP A 52 4.50 -4.23 1.25
C ASP A 52 3.42 -5.15 0.65
N GLN A 53 3.82 -6.14 -0.16
CA GLN A 53 2.86 -7.07 -0.78
C GLN A 53 2.18 -7.99 0.26
N MET A 54 2.95 -8.50 1.22
CA MET A 54 2.39 -9.34 2.28
C MET A 54 1.46 -8.54 3.18
N LEU A 55 1.81 -7.30 3.54
CA LEU A 55 0.98 -6.45 4.38
C LEU A 55 -0.34 -6.08 3.66
N VAL A 56 -0.26 -5.65 2.40
CA VAL A 56 -1.43 -5.28 1.59
C VAL A 56 -2.39 -6.46 1.41
N SER A 57 -1.89 -7.67 1.18
CA SER A 57 -2.75 -8.87 1.07
C SER A 57 -3.48 -9.19 2.38
N ARG A 58 -2.80 -9.06 3.52
CA ARG A 58 -3.41 -9.23 4.84
C ARG A 58 -4.45 -8.16 5.13
N LEU A 59 -4.17 -6.89 4.79
CA LEU A 59 -5.11 -5.78 4.95
C LEU A 59 -6.37 -5.97 4.11
N ARG A 60 -6.26 -6.41 2.85
CA ARG A 60 -7.45 -6.74 2.02
C ARG A 60 -8.28 -7.87 2.61
N SER A 61 -7.64 -8.92 3.12
CA SER A 61 -8.37 -10.00 3.80
C SER A 61 -9.12 -9.49 5.03
N LEU A 62 -8.50 -8.58 5.79
CA LEU A 62 -9.12 -7.96 6.95
C LEU A 62 -10.28 -7.04 6.56
N GLU A 63 -10.12 -6.24 5.52
CA GLU A 63 -11.16 -5.36 4.97
C GLU A 63 -12.41 -6.15 4.58
N THR A 64 -12.27 -7.25 3.83
CA THR A 64 -13.42 -8.08 3.44
C THR A 64 -14.14 -8.67 4.65
N LYS A 65 -13.38 -9.13 5.65
CA LYS A 65 -13.96 -9.72 6.88
C LYS A 65 -14.69 -8.68 7.71
N MET A 66 -14.07 -7.52 7.94
CA MET A 66 -14.67 -6.44 8.72
C MET A 66 -15.83 -5.78 7.98
N GLY A 67 -15.75 -5.65 6.66
CA GLY A 67 -16.83 -5.18 5.81
C GLY A 67 -18.06 -6.09 5.90
N LEU A 68 -17.86 -7.41 5.86
CA LEU A 68 -18.95 -8.37 6.07
C LEU A 68 -19.58 -8.23 7.46
N VAL A 69 -18.76 -8.15 8.52
CA VAL A 69 -19.25 -7.96 9.89
C VAL A 69 -20.04 -6.65 10.01
N MET A 70 -19.56 -5.56 9.42
CA MET A 70 -20.24 -4.25 9.41
C MET A 70 -21.61 -4.35 8.71
N VAL A 71 -21.70 -5.02 7.56
CA VAL A 71 -22.96 -5.19 6.82
C VAL A 71 -23.95 -6.02 7.62
N LEU A 72 -23.52 -7.16 8.18
CA LEU A 72 -24.36 -8.01 9.02
C LEU A 72 -24.85 -7.27 10.26
N PHE A 73 -23.97 -6.52 10.91
CA PHE A 73 -24.33 -5.69 12.06
C PHE A 73 -25.36 -4.62 11.69
N LYS A 74 -25.15 -3.88 10.58
CA LYS A 74 -26.11 -2.88 10.11
C LYS A 74 -27.47 -3.49 9.79
N ALA A 75 -27.50 -4.65 9.13
CA ALA A 75 -28.75 -5.35 8.84
C ALA A 75 -29.45 -5.80 10.12
N SER A 76 -28.70 -6.32 11.10
CA SER A 76 -29.23 -6.71 12.41
C SER A 76 -29.86 -5.54 13.16
N VAL A 77 -29.18 -4.39 13.22
CA VAL A 77 -29.71 -3.18 13.85
C VAL A 77 -30.94 -2.67 13.12
N TRP A 78 -30.91 -2.63 11.79
CA TRP A 78 -32.08 -2.22 11.00
C TRP A 78 -33.30 -3.12 11.25
N ASN A 79 -33.08 -4.44 11.33
CA ASN A 79 -34.14 -5.39 11.64
C ASN A 79 -34.80 -5.08 12.99
N VAL A 80 -34.00 -4.85 14.04
CA VAL A 80 -34.50 -4.53 15.38
C VAL A 80 -35.28 -3.20 15.41
N ILE A 81 -34.79 -2.17 14.72
CA ILE A 81 -35.47 -0.86 14.67
C ILE A 81 -36.80 -0.96 13.91
N ASN A 82 -36.84 -1.71 12.81
CA ASN A 82 -38.05 -1.87 12.01
C ASN A 82 -39.13 -2.70 12.74
N GLU A 83 -38.71 -3.64 13.59
CA GLU A 83 -39.62 -4.43 14.42
C GLU A 83 -40.12 -3.69 15.67
N GLN A 84 -39.59 -2.49 15.99
CA GLN A 84 -40.17 -1.68 17.06
C GLN A 84 -41.59 -1.27 16.66
N PRO A 85 -42.62 -1.62 17.44
CA PRO A 85 -43.95 -1.08 17.21
C PRO A 85 -43.85 0.43 17.31
N ILE A 86 -44.35 1.12 16.28
CA ILE A 86 -44.55 2.57 16.35
C ILE A 86 -45.46 2.77 17.56
N ASP A 87 -44.92 3.34 18.65
CA ASP A 87 -45.70 3.61 19.84
C ASP A 87 -46.84 4.53 19.41
N ALA A 88 -48.06 3.99 19.36
CA ALA A 88 -49.26 4.66 18.88
C ALA A 88 -49.61 5.89 19.74
N MET A 89 -48.86 6.12 20.83
CA MET A 89 -48.93 7.30 21.67
C MET A 89 -48.24 8.55 21.05
N TYR A 90 -47.42 8.39 20.00
CA TYR A 90 -46.79 9.49 19.23
C TYR A 90 -46.94 9.31 17.71
N GLY A 91 -48.13 8.93 17.25
CA GLY A 91 -48.46 8.99 15.82
C GLY A 91 -48.52 10.45 15.33
N PRO A 92 -48.01 10.77 14.13
CA PRO A 92 -48.15 12.10 13.56
C PRO A 92 -49.63 12.45 13.46
N ALA A 93 -49.98 13.64 13.96
CA ALA A 93 -51.32 14.18 13.92
C ALA A 93 -51.96 13.97 12.53
N GLU A 94 -53.17 13.42 12.53
CA GLU A 94 -53.97 13.11 11.36
C GLU A 94 -53.96 14.25 10.34
N THR A 95 -53.32 14.04 9.18
CA THR A 95 -53.54 14.92 8.03
C THR A 95 -54.74 14.40 7.26
N SER A 96 -55.92 14.86 7.68
CA SER A 96 -57.06 15.23 6.85
C SER A 96 -57.22 14.53 5.48
N ALA A 97 -58.13 13.57 5.43
CA ALA A 97 -59.01 13.19 4.32
C ALA A 97 -58.55 13.54 2.88
N ASP A 98 -57.92 12.57 2.19
CA ASP A 98 -57.82 12.59 0.72
C ASP A 98 -59.04 11.88 0.11
N ALA A 99 -60.02 12.70 -0.29
CA ALA A 99 -61.16 12.29 -1.09
C ALA A 99 -60.86 12.57 -2.56
N THR A 100 -60.21 11.63 -3.27
CA THR A 100 -60.11 11.70 -4.73
C THR A 100 -60.80 10.50 -5.39
N ILE A 101 -61.98 10.84 -5.91
CA ILE A 101 -62.99 10.11 -6.69
C ILE A 101 -62.38 9.23 -7.80
N ARG A 102 -62.78 7.95 -7.87
CA ARG A 102 -62.65 7.11 -9.06
C ARG A 102 -63.88 7.33 -9.96
N ARG A 103 -63.65 7.75 -11.20
CA ARG A 103 -64.60 7.63 -12.31
C ARG A 103 -63.92 6.93 -13.47
#